data_AF-A0A8J4TGW5-F1
#
_entry.id   AF-A0A8J4TGW5-F1
#
_cell.length_a   1.000
_cell.length_b   1.000
_cell.length_c   1.000
_cell.angle_alpha   90.00
_cell.angle_beta   90.00
_cell.angle_gamma   90.00
#
_symmetry.space_group_name_H-M   'P 1'
#
loop_
_entity.id
_entity.type
_entity.pdbx_description
1 polymer ?
#
loop_
_entity_poly.entity_id
_entity_poly.type
_entity_poly.pdbx_seq_one_letter_code
_entity_poly.pdbx_strand_id
1 'polypeptide(L)'
;SKLKAQHIKSQQRIQEKQKKVDELKKAVITIKSRAQTVVEDSERIFTEMISSMEKKRSEVTEMIRAQEKTELSRVNQLLEQLKQEITDLKKRVTEQEQLLHTQDHVHFIQRFQSICVSFGQEDSPSITVHQHLSFEEVRTSLSDLKKQFKDFCEEEFNKIPAHSAVVNIISLSEPKSREDFLK
;
A
#
# COMPACT_ATOMS: atom_id res chain seq x y z
N SER A 1 1.59 -20.61 79.07
CA SER A 1 0.13 -20.44 78.99
C SER A 1 -0.30 -20.46 77.52
N LYS A 2 -1.54 -20.87 77.23
CA LYS A 2 -2.13 -20.92 75.88
C LYS A 2 -1.99 -19.59 75.13
N LEU A 3 -2.07 -18.47 75.85
CA LEU A 3 -1.92 -17.12 75.32
C LEU A 3 -0.53 -16.84 74.70
N LYS A 4 0.56 -17.32 75.32
CA LYS A 4 1.92 -17.14 74.78
C LYS A 4 2.11 -17.87 73.44
N ALA A 5 1.55 -19.08 73.31
CA ALA A 5 1.60 -19.83 72.06
C ALA A 5 0.79 -19.13 70.94
N GLN A 6 -0.38 -18.59 71.26
CA GLN A 6 -1.19 -17.82 70.32
C GLN A 6 -0.48 -16.53 69.88
N HIS A 7 0.21 -15.83 70.79
CA HIS A 7 1.00 -14.65 70.47
C HIS A 7 2.13 -14.93 69.45
N ILE A 8 2.94 -15.96 69.70
CA ILE A 8 4.03 -16.37 68.78
C ILE A 8 3.47 -16.72 67.40
N LYS A 9 2.36 -17.47 67.36
CA LYS A 9 1.70 -17.84 66.11
C LYS A 9 1.20 -16.62 65.33
N SER A 10 0.60 -15.64 66.01
CA SER A 10 0.18 -14.39 65.37
C SER A 10 1.37 -13.61 64.80
N GLN A 11 2.50 -13.54 65.52
CA GLN A 11 3.71 -12.88 65.02
C GLN A 11 4.26 -13.55 63.76
N GLN A 12 4.29 -14.89 63.71
CA GLN A 12 4.71 -15.63 62.51
C GLN A 12 3.80 -15.33 61.32
N ARG A 13 2.48 -15.36 61.51
CA ARG A 13 1.50 -15.01 60.46
C ARG A 13 1.68 -13.59 59.96
N ILE A 14 1.98 -12.63 60.85
CA ILE A 14 2.27 -11.25 60.44
C ILE A 14 3.51 -11.20 59.53
N GLN A 15 4.59 -11.89 59.90
CA GLN A 15 5.81 -11.93 59.07
C GLN A 15 5.56 -12.58 57.70
N GLU A 16 4.82 -13.69 57.65
CA GLU A 16 4.43 -14.34 56.39
C GLU A 16 3.59 -13.41 55.51
N LYS A 17 2.61 -12.72 56.08
CA LYS A 17 1.78 -11.75 55.36
C LYS A 17 2.60 -10.56 54.85
N GLN A 18 3.55 -10.06 55.64
CA GLN A 18 4.45 -8.99 55.22
C GLN A 18 5.32 -9.42 54.02
N LYS A 19 5.89 -10.63 54.05
CA LYS A 19 6.62 -11.20 52.92
C LYS A 19 5.74 -11.32 51.68
N LYS A 20 4.48 -11.77 51.83
CA LYS A 20 3.51 -11.85 50.73
C LYS A 20 3.16 -10.49 50.15
N VAL A 21 3.05 -9.45 50.98
CA VAL A 21 2.86 -8.07 50.51
C VAL A 21 4.03 -7.62 49.63
N ASP A 22 5.26 -7.93 50.01
CA ASP A 22 6.44 -7.55 49.21
C ASP A 22 6.56 -8.36 47.91
N GLU A 23 6.20 -9.64 47.92
CA GLU A 23 6.07 -10.47 46.71
C GLU A 23 5.04 -9.88 45.74
N LEU A 24 3.87 -9.48 46.24
CA LEU A 24 2.81 -8.87 45.42
C LEU A 24 3.24 -7.51 44.86
N LYS A 25 3.93 -6.67 45.64
CA LYS A 25 4.47 -5.39 45.13
C LYS A 25 5.43 -5.61 43.96
N LYS A 26 6.33 -6.61 44.06
CA LYS A 26 7.24 -6.96 42.95
C LYS A 26 6.47 -7.46 41.73
N ALA A 27 5.48 -8.33 41.93
CA ALA A 27 4.63 -8.82 40.85
C ALA A 27 3.93 -7.68 40.10
N VAL A 28 3.40 -6.68 40.82
CA VAL A 28 2.78 -5.49 40.19
C VAL A 28 3.77 -4.75 39.29
N ILE A 29 5.01 -4.54 39.75
CA ILE A 29 6.05 -3.87 38.95
C ILE A 29 6.38 -4.70 37.71
N THR A 30 6.56 -6.02 37.85
CA THR A 30 6.84 -6.92 36.74
C THR A 30 5.71 -6.93 35.70
N ILE A 31 4.46 -6.99 36.13
CA ILE A 31 3.29 -6.95 35.23
C ILE A 31 3.28 -5.63 34.45
N LYS A 32 3.45 -4.50 35.14
CA LYS A 32 3.48 -3.18 34.49
C LYS A 32 4.60 -3.07 33.46
N SER A 33 5.81 -3.50 33.82
CA SER A 33 6.96 -3.45 32.91
C SER A 33 6.75 -4.35 31.68
N ARG A 34 6.25 -5.58 31.85
CA ARG A 34 5.99 -6.48 30.72
C ARG A 34 4.89 -5.97 29.81
N ALA A 35 3.81 -5.44 30.38
CA ALA A 35 2.73 -4.83 29.61
C ALA A 35 3.24 -3.66 28.77
N GLN A 36 4.08 -2.79 29.37
CA GLN A 36 4.69 -1.68 28.66
C GLN A 36 5.58 -2.14 27.49
N THR A 37 6.42 -3.15 27.70
CA THR A 37 7.25 -3.72 26.62
C THR A 37 6.41 -4.27 25.48
N VAL A 38 5.34 -5.02 25.78
CA VAL A 38 4.44 -5.56 24.73
C VAL A 38 3.75 -4.44 23.97
N VAL A 39 3.34 -3.36 24.65
CA VAL A 39 2.77 -2.17 23.99
C VAL A 39 3.80 -1.54 23.05
N GLU A 40 5.01 -1.26 23.52
CA GLU A 40 6.08 -0.67 22.70
C GLU A 40 6.43 -1.53 21.48
N ASP A 41 6.52 -2.84 21.66
CA ASP A 41 6.74 -3.79 20.57
C ASP A 41 5.59 -3.77 19.56
N SER A 42 4.35 -3.72 20.03
CA SER A 42 3.17 -3.66 19.15
C SER A 42 3.13 -2.37 18.34
N GLU A 43 3.41 -1.22 18.94
CA GLU A 43 3.48 0.09 18.27
C GLU A 43 4.57 0.10 17.19
N ARG A 44 5.73 -0.49 17.49
CA ARG A 44 6.82 -0.64 16.51
C ARG A 44 6.38 -1.47 15.31
N ILE A 45 5.76 -2.64 15.55
CA ILE A 45 5.28 -3.54 14.48
C ILE A 45 4.28 -2.81 13.58
N PHE A 46 3.28 -2.13 14.16
CA PHE A 46 2.30 -1.39 13.38
C PHE A 46 2.94 -0.24 12.59
N THR A 47 3.90 0.46 13.17
CA THR A 47 4.65 1.53 12.49
C THR A 47 5.39 1.01 11.25
N GLU A 48 6.08 -0.13 11.36
CA GLU A 48 6.78 -0.76 10.24
C GLU A 48 5.81 -1.21 9.13
N MET A 49 4.65 -1.76 9.50
CA MET A 49 3.60 -2.15 8.56
C MET A 49 3.03 -0.94 7.80
N ILE A 50 2.73 0.14 8.52
CA ILE A 50 2.23 1.39 7.92
C ILE A 50 3.27 1.94 6.95
N SER A 51 4.54 2.06 7.37
CA SER A 51 5.62 2.56 6.52
C SER A 51 5.78 1.74 5.23
N SER A 52 5.69 0.41 5.32
CA SER A 52 5.74 -0.48 4.17
C SER A 52 4.57 -0.24 3.21
N MET A 53 3.35 -0.03 3.72
CA MET A 53 2.17 0.28 2.93
C MET A 53 2.27 1.65 2.26
N GLU A 54 2.80 2.65 2.96
CA GLU A 54 3.05 3.98 2.39
C GLU A 54 4.07 3.95 1.26
N LYS A 55 5.13 3.15 1.39
CA LYS A 55 6.09 2.92 0.31
C LYS A 55 5.40 2.29 -0.91
N LYS A 56 4.58 1.25 -0.71
CA LYS A 56 3.83 0.62 -1.80
C LYS A 56 2.85 1.58 -2.48
N ARG A 57 2.18 2.44 -1.72
CA ARG A 57 1.34 3.52 -2.24
C ARG A 57 2.13 4.46 -3.17
N SER A 58 3.33 4.87 -2.76
CA SER A 58 4.19 5.73 -3.58
C SER A 58 4.63 5.02 -4.85
N GLU A 59 5.09 3.77 -4.76
CA GLU A 59 5.51 2.96 -5.93
C GLU A 59 4.39 2.82 -6.98
N VAL A 60 3.16 2.54 -6.55
CA VAL A 60 1.99 2.45 -7.46
C VAL A 60 1.69 3.80 -8.11
N THR A 61 1.77 4.88 -7.34
CA THR A 61 1.53 6.24 -7.86
C THR A 61 2.57 6.61 -8.92
N GLU A 62 3.84 6.35 -8.65
CA GLU A 62 4.94 6.61 -9.57
C GLU A 62 4.80 5.79 -10.86
N MET A 63 4.42 4.52 -10.75
CA MET A 63 4.17 3.65 -11.90
C MET A 63 3.08 4.20 -12.82
N ILE A 64 1.96 4.65 -12.24
CA ILE A 64 0.85 5.27 -12.99
C ILE A 64 1.34 6.54 -13.71
N ARG A 65 2.08 7.41 -13.02
CA ARG A 65 2.60 8.66 -13.61
C ARG A 65 3.65 8.42 -14.68
N ALA A 66 4.50 7.40 -14.52
CA ALA A 66 5.47 7.01 -15.52
C ALA A 66 4.77 6.51 -16.79
N GLN A 67 3.74 5.68 -16.65
CA GLN A 67 2.96 5.19 -17.78
C GLN A 67 2.21 6.33 -18.49
N GLU A 68 1.55 7.21 -17.73
CA GLU A 68 0.90 8.43 -18.26
C GLU A 68 1.88 9.26 -19.11
N LYS A 69 3.08 9.54 -18.57
CA LYS A 69 4.10 10.32 -19.28
C LYS A 69 4.56 9.64 -20.58
N THR A 70 4.79 8.33 -20.55
CA THR A 70 5.20 7.56 -21.74
C THR A 70 4.13 7.60 -22.83
N GLU A 71 2.87 7.34 -22.46
CA GLU A 71 1.77 7.37 -23.43
C GLU A 71 1.53 8.77 -24.00
N LEU A 72 1.57 9.81 -23.15
CA LEU A 72 1.47 11.20 -23.62
C LEU A 72 2.61 11.58 -24.57
N SER A 73 3.83 11.14 -24.29
CA SER A 73 4.97 11.36 -25.19
C SER A 73 4.74 10.71 -26.56
N ARG A 74 4.24 9.47 -26.58
CA ARG A 74 3.91 8.74 -27.81
C ARG A 74 2.80 9.43 -28.60
N VAL A 75 1.75 9.88 -27.92
CA VAL A 75 0.63 10.63 -28.54
C VAL A 75 1.11 11.94 -29.12
N ASN A 76 1.92 12.71 -28.40
CA ASN A 76 2.45 13.99 -28.88
C ASN A 76 3.35 13.81 -30.10
N GLN A 77 4.22 12.80 -30.11
CA GLN A 77 5.05 12.49 -31.28
C GLN A 77 4.20 12.18 -32.51
N LEU A 78 3.14 11.39 -32.34
CA LEU A 78 2.22 11.04 -33.43
C LEU A 78 1.42 12.26 -33.92
N LEU A 79 1.03 13.14 -32.99
CA LEU A 79 0.34 14.39 -33.32
C LEU A 79 1.21 15.31 -34.19
N GLU A 80 2.48 15.47 -33.83
CA GLU A 80 3.41 16.30 -34.61
C GLU A 80 3.70 15.69 -35.99
N GLN A 81 3.82 14.36 -36.08
CA GLN A 81 3.93 13.66 -37.37
C GLN A 81 2.71 13.95 -38.27
N LEU A 82 1.50 13.83 -37.72
CA LEU A 82 0.26 14.10 -38.46
C LEU A 82 0.14 15.57 -38.89
N LYS A 83 0.53 16.53 -38.03
CA LYS A 83 0.54 17.96 -38.39
C LYS A 83 1.47 18.24 -39.55
N GLN A 84 2.64 17.61 -39.56
CA GLN A 84 3.61 17.74 -40.65
C GLN A 84 3.05 17.12 -41.93
N GLU A 85 2.51 15.91 -41.87
CA GLU A 85 1.90 15.22 -43.02
C GLU A 85 0.75 16.05 -43.63
N ILE A 86 -0.13 16.62 -42.80
CA ILE A 86 -1.18 17.54 -43.26
C ILE A 86 -0.60 18.78 -43.94
N THR A 87 0.49 19.33 -43.42
CA THR A 87 1.15 20.52 -43.99
C THR A 87 1.75 20.21 -45.36
N ASP A 88 2.42 19.07 -45.49
CA ASP A 88 3.03 18.60 -46.73
C ASP A 88 1.96 18.26 -47.78
N LEU A 89 0.86 17.62 -47.37
CA LEU A 89 -0.30 17.38 -48.22
C LEU A 89 -0.94 18.68 -48.73
N LYS A 90 -1.17 19.66 -47.85
CA LYS A 90 -1.71 20.98 -48.24
C LYS A 90 -0.82 21.68 -49.26
N LYS A 91 0.50 21.65 -49.05
CA LYS A 91 1.48 22.21 -50.00
C LYS A 91 1.38 21.49 -51.35
N ARG A 92 1.33 20.16 -51.34
CA ARG A 92 1.22 19.36 -52.56
C ARG A 92 -0.05 19.64 -53.34
N VAL A 93 -1.20 19.73 -52.67
CA VAL A 93 -2.48 20.10 -53.28
C VAL A 93 -2.37 21.49 -53.94
N THR A 94 -1.77 22.45 -53.25
CA THR A 94 -1.58 23.82 -53.80
C THR A 94 -0.67 23.81 -55.04
N GLU A 95 0.41 23.04 -55.05
CA GLU A 95 1.32 22.90 -56.19
C GLU A 95 0.64 22.24 -57.39
N GLN A 96 -0.21 21.24 -57.15
CA GLN A 96 -1.03 20.60 -58.18
C GLN A 96 -2.05 21.57 -58.77
N GLU A 97 -2.75 22.35 -57.94
CA GLU A 97 -3.70 23.36 -58.39
C GLU A 97 -3.01 24.40 -59.29
N GLN A 98 -1.82 24.90 -58.91
CA GLN A 98 -1.06 25.83 -59.76
C GLN A 98 -0.66 25.21 -61.10
N LEU A 99 -0.25 23.94 -61.09
CA LEU A 99 0.13 23.22 -62.30
C LEU A 99 -1.05 23.05 -63.26
N LEU A 100 -2.24 22.72 -62.75
CA LEU A 100 -3.46 22.59 -63.55
C LEU A 100 -3.86 23.87 -64.29
N HIS A 101 -3.52 25.04 -63.76
CA HIS A 101 -3.79 26.34 -64.37
C HIS A 101 -2.66 26.86 -65.28
N THR A 102 -1.59 26.08 -65.49
CA THR A 102 -0.44 26.50 -66.30
C THR A 102 -0.73 26.33 -67.79
N GLN A 103 -0.64 27.42 -68.56
CA GLN A 103 -0.87 27.41 -70.02
C GLN A 103 0.36 26.99 -70.85
N ASP A 104 1.56 27.03 -70.26
CA ASP A 104 2.79 26.55 -70.90
C ASP A 104 2.91 25.03 -70.78
N HIS A 105 2.73 24.34 -71.90
CA HIS A 105 2.76 22.88 -71.98
C HIS A 105 4.15 22.27 -71.69
N VAL A 106 5.25 22.97 -71.97
CA VAL A 106 6.60 22.47 -71.68
C VAL A 106 6.85 22.54 -70.18
N HIS A 107 6.50 23.66 -69.56
CA HIS A 107 6.62 23.85 -68.11
C HIS A 107 5.67 22.92 -67.34
N PHE A 108 4.48 22.63 -67.90
CA PHE A 108 3.55 21.65 -67.36
C PHE A 108 4.17 20.25 -67.31
N ILE A 109 4.71 19.75 -68.42
CA ILE A 109 5.30 18.40 -68.50
C ILE A 109 6.46 18.25 -67.52
N GLN A 110 7.35 19.24 -67.42
CA GLN A 110 8.50 19.21 -66.51
C GLN A 110 8.08 19.16 -65.03
N ARG A 111 7.12 20.01 -64.63
CA ARG A 111 6.63 20.00 -63.24
C ARG A 111 5.81 18.76 -62.93
N PHE A 112 4.98 18.30 -63.86
CA PHE A 112 4.17 17.10 -63.67
C PHE A 112 5.05 15.87 -63.37
N GLN A 113 6.14 15.69 -64.12
CA GLN A 113 7.09 14.60 -63.87
C GLN A 113 7.73 14.70 -62.47
N SER A 114 8.12 15.91 -62.05
CA SER A 114 8.70 16.14 -60.72
C SER A 114 7.73 15.78 -59.59
N ILE A 115 6.46 16.21 -59.70
CA ILE A 115 5.43 15.88 -58.71
C ILE A 115 5.13 14.38 -58.74
N CYS A 116 4.98 13.75 -59.92
CA CYS A 116 4.77 12.30 -60.09
C CYS A 116 5.80 11.44 -59.34
N VAL A 117 7.07 11.82 -59.37
CA VAL A 117 8.14 11.12 -58.63
C VAL A 117 7.95 11.24 -57.12
N SER A 118 7.36 12.33 -56.62
CA SER A 118 7.08 12.52 -55.20
C SER A 118 5.86 11.74 -54.69
N PHE A 119 4.98 11.22 -55.55
CA PHE A 119 3.81 10.43 -55.12
C PHE A 119 4.17 9.00 -54.72
N GLY A 120 5.34 8.49 -55.10
CA GLY A 120 5.75 7.10 -54.85
C GLY A 120 6.01 6.73 -53.38
N GLN A 121 5.68 7.60 -52.42
CA GLN A 121 5.98 7.43 -50.99
C GLN A 121 4.74 7.46 -50.08
N GLU A 122 3.53 7.41 -50.63
CA GLU A 122 2.28 7.43 -49.86
C GLU A 122 1.75 6.03 -49.58
N ASP A 123 2.18 5.47 -48.45
CA ASP A 123 1.31 4.65 -47.62
C ASP A 123 1.73 4.92 -46.17
N SER A 124 1.36 6.10 -45.65
CA SER A 124 1.49 6.38 -44.22
C SER A 124 0.64 5.34 -43.47
N PRO A 125 1.19 4.62 -42.48
CA PRO A 125 0.46 3.56 -41.80
C PRO A 125 -0.80 4.14 -41.14
N SER A 126 -1.95 3.47 -41.32
CA SER A 126 -3.22 3.93 -40.77
C SER A 126 -3.14 4.03 -39.24
N ILE A 127 -3.30 5.24 -38.71
CA ILE A 127 -3.27 5.47 -37.26
C ILE A 127 -4.60 5.03 -36.65
N THR A 128 -4.55 4.03 -35.77
CA THR A 128 -5.70 3.61 -34.96
C THR A 128 -5.54 4.15 -33.54
N VAL A 129 -6.54 4.88 -33.06
CA VAL A 129 -6.58 5.41 -31.69
C VAL A 129 -7.38 4.47 -30.81
N HIS A 130 -6.68 3.63 -30.04
CA HIS A 130 -7.32 2.83 -29.00
C HIS A 130 -7.48 3.67 -27.73
N GLN A 131 -8.72 3.92 -27.32
CA GLN A 131 -9.02 4.81 -26.19
C GLN A 131 -9.10 4.12 -24.82
N HIS A 132 -8.81 2.82 -24.68
CA HIS A 132 -9.37 2.09 -23.54
C HIS A 132 -8.45 1.05 -22.85
N LEU A 133 -8.37 1.21 -21.51
CA LEU A 133 -8.53 0.20 -20.42
C LEU A 133 -7.40 0.02 -19.40
N SER A 134 -6.17 0.48 -19.63
CA SER A 134 -5.04 0.14 -18.74
C SER A 134 -5.22 0.55 -17.26
N PHE A 135 -5.90 1.67 -16.98
CA PHE A 135 -6.02 2.16 -15.60
C PHE A 135 -7.19 1.54 -14.81
N GLU A 136 -8.19 0.97 -15.49
CA GLU A 136 -9.31 0.28 -14.82
C GLU A 136 -8.87 -1.05 -14.19
N GLU A 137 -7.94 -1.75 -14.85
CA GLU A 137 -7.33 -2.98 -14.32
C GLU A 137 -6.54 -2.71 -13.04
N VAL A 138 -5.79 -1.60 -12.99
CA VAL A 138 -5.06 -1.17 -11.79
C VAL A 138 -6.03 -0.88 -10.64
N ARG A 139 -7.12 -0.16 -10.92
CA ARG A 139 -8.15 0.13 -9.91
C ARG A 139 -8.81 -1.14 -9.38
N THR A 140 -9.14 -2.07 -10.28
CA THR A 140 -9.76 -3.35 -9.92
C THR A 140 -8.82 -4.18 -9.06
N SER A 141 -7.55 -4.31 -9.45
CA SER A 141 -6.52 -5.03 -8.70
C SER A 141 -6.30 -4.45 -7.30
N LEU A 142 -6.29 -3.11 -7.16
CA LEU A 142 -6.18 -2.44 -5.87
C LEU A 142 -7.42 -2.66 -4.98
N SER A 143 -8.61 -2.72 -5.59
CA SER A 143 -9.85 -3.06 -4.88
C SER A 143 -9.82 -4.48 -4.33
N ASP A 144 -9.34 -5.44 -5.13
CA ASP A 144 -9.19 -6.83 -4.72
C ASP A 144 -8.15 -6.98 -3.60
N LEU A 145 -6.99 -6.31 -3.76
CA LEU A 145 -5.96 -6.24 -2.71
C LEU A 145 -6.53 -5.69 -1.40
N LYS A 146 -7.30 -4.60 -1.45
CA LYS A 146 -7.94 -4.01 -0.27
C LYS A 146 -8.87 -5.02 0.42
N LYS A 147 -9.67 -5.75 -0.35
CA LYS A 147 -10.58 -6.77 0.18
C LYS A 147 -9.80 -7.88 0.87
N GLN A 148 -8.83 -8.47 0.17
CA GLN A 148 -7.99 -9.55 0.72
C GLN A 148 -7.23 -9.12 1.98
N PHE A 149 -6.66 -7.91 1.98
CA PHE A 149 -5.96 -7.38 3.13
C PHE A 149 -6.89 -7.22 4.34
N LYS A 150 -8.11 -6.73 4.13
CA LYS A 150 -9.11 -6.61 5.20
C LYS A 150 -9.47 -7.98 5.78
N ASP A 151 -9.78 -8.94 4.92
CA ASP A 151 -10.17 -10.30 5.32
C ASP A 151 -9.03 -10.98 6.09
N PHE A 152 -7.79 -10.86 5.60
CA PHE A 152 -6.59 -11.34 6.27
C PHE A 152 -6.39 -10.70 7.65
N CYS A 153 -6.51 -9.37 7.75
CA CYS A 153 -6.40 -8.67 9.02
C CYS A 153 -7.44 -9.15 10.03
N GLU A 154 -8.70 -9.29 9.61
CA GLU A 154 -9.77 -9.77 10.48
C GLU A 154 -9.47 -11.18 11.01
N GLU A 155 -8.99 -12.09 10.16
CA GLU A 155 -8.57 -13.43 10.56
C GLU A 155 -7.41 -13.41 11.58
N GLU A 156 -6.34 -12.68 11.29
CA GLU A 156 -5.14 -12.67 12.12
C GLU A 156 -5.35 -11.95 13.45
N PHE A 157 -6.08 -10.82 13.46
CA PHE A 157 -6.37 -10.10 14.70
C PHE A 157 -7.25 -10.91 15.64
N ASN A 158 -8.17 -11.73 15.11
CA ASN A 158 -8.98 -12.64 15.93
C ASN A 158 -8.16 -13.76 16.59
N LYS A 159 -6.98 -14.10 16.06
CA LYS A 159 -6.06 -15.08 16.67
C LYS A 159 -5.24 -14.50 17.82
N ILE A 160 -5.18 -13.17 17.96
CA ILE A 160 -4.45 -12.52 19.05
C ILE A 160 -5.19 -12.79 20.37
N PRO A 161 -4.59 -13.53 21.33
CA PRO A 161 -5.28 -13.90 22.55
C PRO A 161 -5.69 -12.68 23.35
N ALA A 162 -6.97 -12.60 23.71
CA ALA A 162 -7.51 -11.44 24.41
C ALA A 162 -6.86 -11.20 25.78
N HIS A 163 -6.40 -12.23 26.51
CA HIS A 163 -5.62 -12.19 27.76
C HIS A 163 -5.42 -13.66 28.23
N SER A 164 -4.21 -14.24 28.26
CA SER A 164 -4.06 -15.62 28.80
C SER A 164 -2.78 -15.95 29.55
N ALA A 165 -1.86 -15.00 29.79
CA ALA A 165 -0.64 -15.29 30.58
C ALA A 165 -0.57 -14.56 31.92
N VAL A 166 -1.32 -13.47 32.12
CA VAL A 166 -1.24 -12.65 33.35
C VAL A 166 -2.04 -13.26 34.50
N VAL A 167 -3.03 -14.11 34.20
CA VAL A 167 -4.01 -14.63 35.18
C VAL A 167 -3.43 -15.69 36.12
N ASN A 168 -2.28 -16.29 35.82
CA ASN A 168 -1.68 -17.35 36.66
C ASN A 168 -0.75 -16.86 37.80
N ILE A 169 -0.58 -15.55 38.00
CA ILE A 169 0.31 -15.03 39.06
C ILE A 169 -0.33 -15.17 40.46
N ILE A 170 -1.67 -15.20 40.55
CA ILE A 170 -2.39 -15.21 41.83
C ILE A 170 -3.35 -16.40 41.87
N SER A 171 -2.82 -17.59 42.16
CA SER A 171 -3.64 -18.69 42.65
C SER A 171 -4.00 -18.41 44.11
N LEU A 172 -5.19 -17.86 44.34
CA LEU A 172 -5.78 -17.83 45.68
C LEU A 172 -6.16 -19.27 46.02
N SER A 173 -5.28 -19.99 46.72
CA SER A 173 -5.67 -21.27 47.31
C SER A 173 -6.68 -20.99 48.43
N GLU A 174 -7.95 -21.31 48.21
CA GLU A 174 -8.96 -21.30 49.26
C GLU A 174 -8.51 -22.22 50.42
N PRO A 175 -8.73 -21.82 51.69
CA PRO A 175 -8.40 -22.66 52.83
C PRO A 175 -9.19 -23.98 52.73
N LYS A 176 -8.47 -25.10 52.59
CA LYS A 176 -9.05 -26.43 52.34
C LYS A 176 -9.63 -27.07 53.60
N SER A 177 -9.50 -26.44 54.77
CA SER A 177 -10.05 -26.93 56.03
C SER A 177 -10.52 -25.79 56.93
N ARG A 178 -11.45 -26.12 57.84
CA ARG A 178 -11.94 -25.21 58.87
C ARG A 178 -10.81 -24.82 59.85
N GLU A 179 -9.84 -25.72 60.09
CA GLU A 179 -8.63 -25.36 60.84
C GLU A 179 -7.76 -24.34 60.08
N ASP A 180 -7.66 -24.39 58.75
CA ASP A 180 -6.89 -23.41 57.97
C ASP A 180 -7.55 -22.03 57.95
N PHE A 181 -8.89 -21.98 58.05
CA PHE A 181 -9.64 -20.73 58.15
C PHE A 181 -9.59 -20.12 59.57
N LEU A 182 -9.60 -20.94 60.62
CA LEU A 182 -9.65 -20.51 62.02
C LEU A 182 -8.27 -20.40 62.72
N LYS A 183 -7.18 -20.80 62.05
CA LYS A 183 -5.80 -20.64 62.54
C LYS A 183 -5.28 -19.22 62.32
#